data_AF-A0A8C2W4K0-F1
#
_entry.id   AF-A0A8C2W4K0-F1
#
_cell.length_a   1.000
_cell.length_b   1.000
_cell.length_c   1.000
_cell.angle_alpha   90.00
_cell.angle_beta   90.00
_cell.angle_gamma   90.00
#
_symmetry.space_group_name_H-M   'P 1'
#
loop_
_entity.id
_entity.type
_entity.pdbx_description
1 polymer ?
#
loop_
_entity_poly.entity_id
_entity_poly.type
_entity_poly.pdbx_seq_one_letter_code
_entity_poly.pdbx_strand_id
1 'polypeptide(L)'
;MAATQLFRALVSAQWVAEALRAPQAGRPLQLLDASWYLAKLGRDTRREFEDRHIPGATFFDIDHCSDHTSPYDHMLPSAEHFAEYAGRLGVGATTHVVVYDTSDQGLYSAPRVWWMFRAFGHHAVSLLDGGLRHWLHLNLPLSSGKSRPVPTEFSARLDPTFIKTYEDIKDNLESHRFQVVDARAAGRFRGTDPEPRDGIEPGHIPGTVNIPFTEFLTEEGLEKSPEEIRHLFQERKVDLSQPLVATCGSGVTACHVVLGAYLCGKPDVPVYDGSWVEWYMRAQPENIISEGRGKTH
;
A
#
# COMPACT_ATOMS: atom_id res chain seq x y z
N MET A 1 -4.66 12.05 -27.15
CA MET A 1 -3.98 12.58 -25.94
C MET A 1 -2.67 11.82 -25.80
N ALA A 2 -1.53 12.49 -25.68
CA ALA A 2 -0.27 11.80 -25.44
C ALA A 2 -0.41 10.99 -24.14
N ALA A 3 -0.02 9.72 -24.15
CA ALA A 3 -0.01 8.91 -22.93
C ALA A 3 0.90 9.62 -21.93
N THR A 4 0.34 10.11 -20.82
CA THR A 4 1.12 10.72 -19.75
C THR A 4 2.11 9.67 -19.26
N GLN A 5 3.40 9.92 -19.45
CA GLN A 5 4.44 8.97 -19.07
C GLN A 5 4.45 8.82 -17.54
N LEU A 6 4.09 7.65 -17.06
CA LEU A 6 4.08 7.31 -15.64
C LEU A 6 5.50 7.29 -15.07
N PHE A 7 5.69 7.85 -13.87
CA PHE A 7 6.94 7.69 -13.15
C PHE A 7 7.12 6.22 -12.75
N ARG A 8 8.35 5.70 -12.76
CA ARG A 8 8.61 4.29 -12.44
C ARG A 8 8.13 3.95 -11.02
N ALA A 9 7.27 2.95 -10.90
CA ALA A 9 6.79 2.50 -9.60
C ALA A 9 7.77 1.53 -8.91
N LEU A 10 8.63 0.83 -9.67
CA LEU A 10 9.61 -0.10 -9.13
C LEU A 10 11.05 0.34 -9.44
N VAL A 11 11.95 0.09 -8.50
CA VAL A 11 13.40 0.14 -8.69
C VAL A 11 14.01 -1.15 -8.13
N SER A 12 15.07 -1.65 -8.77
CA SER A 12 15.75 -2.86 -8.30
C SER A 12 16.73 -2.55 -7.16
N ALA A 13 17.05 -3.55 -6.35
CA ALA A 13 18.08 -3.47 -5.32
C ALA A 13 19.45 -3.06 -5.88
N GLN A 14 19.81 -3.58 -7.06
CA GLN A 14 21.00 -3.19 -7.80
C GLN A 14 21.01 -1.69 -8.11
N TRP A 15 19.90 -1.14 -8.61
CA TRP A 15 19.76 0.28 -8.93
C TRP A 15 19.93 1.16 -7.68
N VAL A 16 19.30 0.77 -6.56
CA VAL A 16 19.44 1.51 -5.29
C VAL A 16 20.89 1.46 -4.79
N ALA A 17 21.55 0.29 -4.83
CA ALA A 17 22.94 0.16 -4.41
C ALA A 17 23.92 0.98 -5.27
N GLU A 18 23.62 1.17 -6.56
CA GLU A 18 24.36 2.07 -7.45
C GLU A 18 24.08 3.55 -7.14
N ALA A 19 22.82 3.91 -6.92
CA ALA A 19 22.42 5.27 -6.57
C ALA A 19 23.03 5.75 -5.25
N LEU A 20 23.20 4.86 -4.27
CA LEU A 20 23.88 5.17 -3.00
C LEU A 20 25.39 5.43 -3.17
N ARG A 21 26.03 4.78 -4.16
CA ARG A 21 27.46 4.96 -4.44
C ARG A 21 27.75 6.20 -5.30
N ALA A 22 26.81 6.56 -6.17
CA ALA A 22 26.92 7.71 -7.05
C ALA A 22 25.66 8.61 -6.97
N PRO A 23 25.51 9.39 -5.88
CA PRO A 23 24.36 10.28 -5.71
C PRO A 23 24.26 11.28 -6.88
N GLN A 24 23.07 11.40 -7.47
CA GLN A 24 22.83 12.34 -8.56
C GLN A 24 22.59 13.75 -8.01
N ALA A 25 23.31 14.74 -8.55
CA ALA A 25 23.04 16.14 -8.27
C ALA A 25 21.64 16.54 -8.77
N GLY A 26 20.86 17.24 -7.93
CA GLY A 26 19.55 17.80 -8.30
C GLY A 26 18.34 16.88 -8.12
N ARG A 27 18.52 15.61 -7.75
CA ARG A 27 17.44 14.70 -7.36
C ARG A 27 17.90 13.81 -6.20
N PRO A 28 17.83 14.32 -4.95
CA PRO A 28 18.24 13.53 -3.79
C PRO A 28 17.36 12.28 -3.66
N LEU A 29 17.97 11.16 -3.27
CA LEU A 29 17.27 9.91 -2.98
C LEU A 29 16.95 9.86 -1.48
N GLN A 30 15.68 9.59 -1.14
CA GLN A 30 15.28 9.30 0.23
C GLN A 30 14.74 7.87 0.31
N LEU A 31 15.40 7.03 1.10
CA LEU A 31 14.98 5.65 1.34
C LEU A 31 14.09 5.60 2.58
N LEU A 32 12.92 4.99 2.46
CA LEU A 32 11.96 4.86 3.55
C LEU A 32 11.72 3.39 3.88
N ASP A 33 11.99 3.00 5.12
CA ASP A 33 11.51 1.74 5.67
C ASP A 33 10.09 1.95 6.20
N ALA A 34 9.10 1.39 5.51
CA ALA A 34 7.69 1.51 5.86
C ALA A 34 7.16 0.23 6.52
N SER A 35 8.03 -0.54 7.20
CA SER A 35 7.65 -1.81 7.82
C SER A 35 6.56 -1.62 8.88
N TRP A 36 5.45 -2.32 8.67
CA TRP A 36 4.35 -2.42 9.60
C TRP A 36 3.79 -3.84 9.58
N TYR A 37 3.43 -4.36 10.75
CA TYR A 37 2.86 -5.69 10.90
C TYR A 37 1.65 -5.66 11.82
N LEU A 38 0.73 -6.61 11.60
CA LEU A 38 -0.35 -6.88 12.53
C LEU A 38 0.21 -7.21 13.92
N ALA A 39 -0.37 -6.62 14.96
CA ALA A 39 0.10 -6.77 16.35
C ALA A 39 0.29 -8.23 16.80
N LYS A 40 -0.52 -9.17 16.26
CA LYS A 40 -0.43 -10.62 16.54
C LYS A 40 0.92 -11.24 16.14
N LEU A 41 1.68 -10.62 15.24
CA LEU A 41 3.02 -11.08 14.85
C LEU A 41 4.10 -10.71 15.87
N GLY A 42 3.82 -9.82 16.82
CA GLY A 42 4.75 -9.49 17.92
C GLY A 42 6.10 -8.89 17.47
N ARG A 43 6.15 -8.31 16.27
CA ARG A 43 7.33 -7.67 15.70
C ARG A 43 7.40 -6.20 16.11
N ASP A 44 8.59 -5.73 16.44
CA ASP A 44 8.88 -4.31 16.71
C ASP A 44 9.64 -3.75 15.51
N THR A 45 8.90 -3.20 14.55
CA THR A 45 9.46 -2.77 13.26
C THR A 45 10.44 -1.62 13.40
N ARG A 46 10.25 -0.76 14.40
CA ARG A 46 11.16 0.34 14.69
C ARG A 46 12.49 -0.19 15.23
N ARG A 47 12.43 -1.16 16.16
CA ARG A 47 13.64 -1.81 16.67
C ARG A 47 14.36 -2.60 15.58
N GLU A 48 13.63 -3.33 14.75
CA GLU A 48 14.21 -4.07 13.62
C GLU A 48 14.93 -3.14 12.64
N PHE A 49 14.36 -1.96 12.35
CA PHE A 49 15.02 -0.91 11.58
C PHE A 49 16.31 -0.43 12.27
N GLU A 50 16.26 -0.14 13.58
CA GLU A 50 17.46 0.28 14.32
C GLU A 50 18.54 -0.80 14.35
N ASP A 51 18.17 -2.08 14.35
CA ASP A 51 19.12 -3.18 14.26
C ASP A 51 19.72 -3.30 12.85
N ARG A 52 18.92 -3.09 11.80
CA ARG A 52 19.33 -3.22 10.39
C ARG A 52 18.40 -2.53 9.40
N HIS A 53 18.97 -1.66 8.58
CA HIS A 53 18.28 -0.97 7.49
C HIS A 53 19.21 -0.71 6.30
N ILE A 54 18.65 -0.29 5.17
CA ILE A 54 19.45 0.13 4.00
C ILE A 54 20.19 1.44 4.33
N PRO A 55 21.49 1.60 4.00
CA PRO A 55 22.25 2.79 4.36
C PRO A 55 21.57 4.10 3.92
N GLY A 56 21.44 5.03 4.87
CA GLY A 56 20.78 6.33 4.66
C GLY A 56 19.25 6.30 4.72
N ALA A 57 18.62 5.14 4.95
CA ALA A 57 17.18 5.06 5.11
C ALA A 57 16.67 5.76 6.37
N THR A 58 15.39 6.10 6.36
CA THR A 58 14.63 6.60 7.51
C THR A 58 13.40 5.74 7.71
N PHE A 59 12.99 5.52 8.96
CA PHE A 59 11.79 4.79 9.27
C PHE A 59 10.54 5.66 9.06
N PHE A 60 9.62 5.20 8.19
CA PHE A 60 8.29 5.74 8.00
C PHE A 60 7.29 4.90 8.79
N ASP A 61 6.68 5.53 9.77
CA ASP A 61 5.72 4.94 10.69
C ASP A 61 4.29 5.23 10.21
N ILE A 62 3.65 4.23 9.62
CA ILE A 62 2.29 4.37 9.06
C ILE A 62 1.28 4.71 10.16
N ASP A 63 1.46 4.18 11.37
CA ASP A 63 0.57 4.50 12.49
C ASP A 63 0.71 5.99 12.84
N HIS A 64 1.93 6.50 12.99
CA HIS A 64 2.14 7.93 13.24
C HIS A 64 1.65 8.84 12.09
N CYS A 65 1.63 8.35 10.85
CA CYS A 65 1.18 9.09 9.66
C CYS A 65 -0.24 8.69 9.23
N SER A 66 -1.16 8.63 10.21
CA SER A 66 -2.58 8.30 9.99
C SER A 66 -3.50 9.26 10.74
N ASP A 67 -4.78 9.27 10.39
CA ASP A 67 -5.81 9.99 11.15
C ASP A 67 -6.27 9.20 12.39
N HIS A 68 -5.74 9.59 13.54
CA HIS A 68 -6.11 9.00 14.84
C HIS A 68 -7.46 9.46 15.40
N THR A 69 -8.14 10.42 14.75
CA THR A 69 -9.49 10.84 15.15
C THR A 69 -10.57 9.92 14.58
N SER A 70 -10.25 9.19 13.52
CA SER A 70 -11.13 8.18 12.94
C SER A 70 -11.25 6.94 13.84
N PRO A 71 -12.43 6.32 13.94
CA PRO A 71 -12.58 5.01 14.59
C PRO A 71 -12.04 3.84 13.74
N TYR A 72 -11.68 4.10 12.48
CA TYR A 72 -11.21 3.11 11.50
C TYR A 72 -9.68 3.06 11.43
N ASP A 73 -9.14 1.96 10.92
CA ASP A 73 -7.68 1.73 10.87
C ASP A 73 -7.00 2.42 9.69
N HIS A 74 -5.79 2.94 9.93
CA HIS A 74 -4.85 3.48 8.92
C HIS A 74 -5.41 4.51 7.94
N MET A 75 -6.46 5.23 8.33
CA MET A 75 -7.04 6.30 7.53
C MET A 75 -6.00 7.35 7.18
N LEU A 76 -6.09 7.88 5.96
CA LEU A 76 -5.22 8.96 5.51
C LEU A 76 -5.24 10.14 6.50
N PRO A 77 -4.07 10.72 6.83
CA PRO A 77 -4.00 11.94 7.61
C PRO A 77 -4.44 13.15 6.77
N SER A 78 -4.52 14.34 7.39
CA SER A 78 -4.65 15.58 6.61
C SER A 78 -3.41 15.83 5.76
N ALA A 79 -3.53 16.67 4.72
CA ALA A 79 -2.40 17.05 3.88
C ALA A 79 -1.31 17.77 4.70
N GLU A 80 -1.71 18.61 5.66
CA GLU A 80 -0.78 19.32 6.55
C GLU A 80 0.01 18.33 7.41
N HIS A 81 -0.66 17.34 8.01
CA HIS A 81 0.01 16.32 8.82
C HIS A 81 0.96 15.47 7.95
N PHE A 82 0.53 15.01 6.78
CA PHE A 82 1.40 14.27 5.87
C PHE A 82 2.63 15.11 5.46
N ALA A 83 2.43 16.39 5.15
CA ALA A 83 3.51 17.28 4.74
C ALA A 83 4.55 17.50 5.85
N GLU A 84 4.09 17.77 7.07
CA GLU A 84 4.97 17.90 8.23
C GLU A 84 5.76 16.59 8.48
N TYR A 85 5.07 15.45 8.41
CA TYR A 85 5.67 14.15 8.63
C TYR A 85 6.74 13.82 7.57
N ALA A 86 6.41 13.95 6.28
CA ALA A 86 7.33 13.69 5.18
C ALA A 86 8.54 14.65 5.20
N GLY A 87 8.31 15.94 5.50
CA GLY A 87 9.36 16.94 5.63
C GLY A 87 10.35 16.61 6.76
N ARG A 88 9.86 16.14 7.91
CA ARG A 88 10.70 15.66 9.03
C ARG A 88 11.58 14.47 8.66
N LEU A 89 11.15 13.65 7.69
CA LEU A 89 11.93 12.53 7.16
C LEU A 89 12.93 12.95 6.07
N GLY A 90 13.07 14.24 5.79
CA GLY A 90 14.00 14.77 4.78
C GLY A 90 13.48 14.67 3.35
N VAL A 91 12.18 14.43 3.16
CA VAL A 91 11.57 14.46 1.84
C VAL A 91 11.27 15.91 1.46
N GLY A 92 11.82 16.37 0.33
CA GLY A 92 11.50 17.64 -0.29
C GLY A 92 10.82 17.47 -1.65
N ALA A 93 10.46 18.59 -2.28
CA ALA A 93 9.72 18.59 -3.56
C ALA A 93 10.43 17.85 -4.71
N THR A 94 11.77 17.87 -4.75
CA THR A 94 12.57 17.24 -5.81
C THR A 94 13.11 15.86 -5.44
N THR A 95 12.81 15.37 -4.24
CA THR A 95 13.30 14.08 -3.74
C THR A 95 12.72 12.94 -4.57
N HIS A 96 13.54 11.96 -4.95
CA HIS A 96 13.03 10.66 -5.38
C HIS A 96 12.90 9.79 -4.13
N VAL A 97 11.67 9.49 -3.74
CA VAL A 97 11.39 8.60 -2.61
C VAL A 97 11.44 7.15 -3.08
N VAL A 98 12.15 6.28 -2.36
CA VAL A 98 12.12 4.83 -2.57
C VAL A 98 11.71 4.17 -1.27
N VAL A 99 10.59 3.45 -1.29
CA VAL A 99 10.00 2.82 -0.12
C VAL A 99 10.26 1.31 -0.15
N TYR A 100 10.57 0.72 0.99
CA TYR A 100 10.66 -0.72 1.16
C TYR A 100 10.04 -1.13 2.50
N ASP A 101 9.83 -2.42 2.71
CA ASP A 101 9.58 -2.98 4.03
C ASP A 101 10.36 -4.30 4.20
N THR A 102 10.29 -4.87 5.41
CA THR A 102 11.04 -6.07 5.80
C THR A 102 10.19 -7.34 5.81
N SER A 103 9.04 -7.33 5.11
CA SER A 103 8.09 -8.43 5.13
C SER A 103 8.63 -9.70 4.48
N ASP A 104 8.14 -10.85 4.95
CA ASP A 104 8.51 -12.14 4.40
C ASP A 104 7.99 -12.30 2.97
N GLN A 105 6.94 -11.58 2.59
CA GLN A 105 6.39 -11.53 1.24
C GLN A 105 7.27 -10.72 0.27
N GLY A 106 8.27 -10.00 0.75
CA GLY A 106 9.06 -9.05 -0.04
C GLY A 106 8.55 -7.63 0.14
N LEU A 107 7.29 -7.38 -0.23
CA LEU A 107 6.58 -6.13 0.06
C LEU A 107 5.19 -6.42 0.64
N TYR A 108 4.78 -5.58 1.60
CA TYR A 108 3.50 -5.70 2.30
C TYR A 108 2.88 -4.32 2.59
N SER A 109 3.58 -3.49 3.37
CA SER A 109 3.11 -2.19 3.82
C SER A 109 3.70 -1.03 3.02
N ALA A 110 4.85 -1.23 2.36
CA ALA A 110 5.48 -0.20 1.53
C ALA A 110 4.59 0.32 0.39
N PRO A 111 3.80 -0.51 -0.34
CA PRO A 111 2.89 -0.01 -1.37
C PRO A 111 1.86 1.00 -0.86
N ARG A 112 1.46 0.91 0.43
CA ARG A 112 0.59 1.91 1.05
C ARG A 112 1.25 3.28 1.06
N VAL A 113 2.50 3.36 1.49
CA VAL A 113 3.24 4.62 1.56
C VAL A 113 3.54 5.17 0.16
N TRP A 114 3.88 4.29 -0.80
CA TRP A 114 4.00 4.70 -2.22
C TRP A 114 2.70 5.34 -2.74
N TRP A 115 1.55 4.74 -2.45
CA TRP A 115 0.25 5.30 -2.83
C TRP A 115 -0.04 6.61 -2.09
N MET A 116 0.27 6.73 -0.79
CA MET A 116 0.08 7.96 -0.01
C MET A 116 0.84 9.14 -0.63
N PHE A 117 2.13 8.97 -0.96
CA PHE A 117 2.90 10.02 -1.63
C PHE A 117 2.24 10.49 -2.92
N ARG A 118 1.74 9.56 -3.75
CA ARG A 118 1.04 9.90 -4.99
C ARG A 118 -0.29 10.61 -4.72
N ALA A 119 -1.07 10.15 -3.74
CA ALA A 119 -2.34 10.75 -3.34
C ALA A 119 -2.14 12.20 -2.86
N PHE A 120 -1.01 12.50 -2.22
CA PHE A 120 -0.63 13.84 -1.77
C PHE A 120 0.15 14.67 -2.82
N GLY A 121 0.21 14.22 -4.08
CA GLY A 121 0.76 14.97 -5.20
C GLY A 121 2.26 14.79 -5.45
N HIS A 122 2.93 13.89 -4.73
CA HIS A 122 4.34 13.58 -4.93
C HIS A 122 4.52 12.31 -5.77
N HIS A 123 4.72 12.49 -7.07
CA HIS A 123 4.77 11.36 -8.02
C HIS A 123 6.17 10.75 -8.22
N ALA A 124 7.24 11.40 -7.75
CA ALA A 124 8.60 10.88 -7.82
C ALA A 124 8.87 9.84 -6.71
N VAL A 125 8.05 8.80 -6.66
CA VAL A 125 8.09 7.75 -5.64
C VAL A 125 8.10 6.37 -6.30
N SER A 126 8.95 5.48 -5.78
CA SER A 126 9.06 4.08 -6.21
C SER A 126 9.10 3.15 -5.00
N LEU A 127 8.92 1.87 -5.25
CA LEU A 127 9.14 0.78 -4.32
C LEU A 127 10.43 0.06 -4.68
N LEU A 128 11.13 -0.43 -3.67
CA LEU A 128 12.24 -1.36 -3.84
C LEU A 128 11.66 -2.76 -4.11
N ASP A 129 11.78 -3.22 -5.35
CA ASP A 129 11.30 -4.54 -5.74
C ASP A 129 12.00 -5.64 -4.93
N GLY A 130 11.22 -6.52 -4.29
CA GLY A 130 11.71 -7.53 -3.35
C GLY A 130 11.99 -7.06 -1.92
N GLY A 131 11.86 -5.76 -1.64
CA GLY A 131 12.05 -5.16 -0.33
C GLY A 131 13.40 -5.48 0.33
N LEU A 132 13.45 -5.43 1.66
CA LEU A 132 14.68 -5.79 2.39
C LEU A 132 15.00 -7.28 2.26
N ARG A 133 13.99 -8.15 2.08
CA ARG A 133 14.17 -9.59 1.88
C ARG A 133 15.14 -9.85 0.73
N HIS A 134 14.89 -9.25 -0.43
CA HIS A 134 15.73 -9.43 -1.61
C HIS A 134 17.08 -8.68 -1.48
N TRP A 135 17.09 -7.50 -0.85
CA TRP A 135 18.34 -6.78 -0.55
C TRP A 135 19.35 -7.65 0.22
N LEU A 136 18.88 -8.39 1.21
CA LEU A 136 19.68 -9.32 2.00
C LEU A 136 20.13 -10.53 1.20
N HIS A 137 19.25 -11.08 0.36
CA HIS A 137 19.57 -12.21 -0.51
C HIS A 137 20.76 -11.88 -1.44
N LEU A 138 20.83 -10.63 -1.90
CA LEU A 138 21.95 -10.12 -2.72
C LEU A 138 23.20 -9.74 -1.92
N ASN A 139 23.21 -9.92 -0.59
CA ASN A 139 24.29 -9.54 0.31
C ASN A 139 24.70 -8.07 0.17
N LEU A 140 23.73 -7.18 -0.04
CA LEU A 140 23.98 -5.74 -0.17
C LEU A 140 24.20 -5.08 1.20
N PRO A 141 24.92 -3.93 1.26
CA PRO A 141 25.29 -3.30 2.52
C PRO A 141 24.10 -2.91 3.39
N LEU A 142 24.25 -3.01 4.71
CA LEU A 142 23.28 -2.57 5.72
C LEU A 142 23.92 -1.52 6.63
N SER A 143 23.07 -0.76 7.32
CA SER A 143 23.42 0.13 8.42
C SER A 143 22.57 -0.20 9.64
N SER A 144 22.97 0.30 10.81
CA SER A 144 22.25 0.17 12.08
C SER A 144 22.30 1.49 12.84
N GLY A 145 21.48 1.59 13.88
CA GLY A 145 21.28 2.78 14.69
C GLY A 145 20.11 3.65 14.21
N LYS A 146 19.88 4.75 14.92
CA LYS A 146 18.80 5.68 14.62
C LYS A 146 19.15 6.57 13.44
N SER A 147 18.22 6.70 12.49
CA SER A 147 18.36 7.66 11.40
C SER A 147 18.12 9.10 11.90
N ARG A 148 18.87 10.05 11.34
CA ARG A 148 18.78 11.49 11.66
C ARG A 148 18.70 12.29 10.36
N PRO A 149 17.58 12.25 9.64
CA PRO A 149 17.42 13.02 8.41
C PRO A 149 17.46 14.52 8.71
N VAL A 150 17.93 15.31 7.74
CA VAL A 150 17.83 16.77 7.81
C VAL A 150 16.40 17.15 7.39
N PRO A 151 15.60 17.78 8.27
CA PRO A 151 14.24 18.19 7.91
C PRO A 151 14.24 19.09 6.68
N THR A 152 13.28 18.89 5.79
CA THR A 152 13.11 19.64 4.55
C THR A 152 11.68 20.16 4.44
N GLU A 153 11.47 21.23 3.70
CA GLU A 153 10.12 21.68 3.36
C GLU A 153 9.46 20.72 2.37
N PHE A 154 8.25 20.28 2.71
CA PHE A 154 7.39 19.48 1.85
C PHE A 154 6.01 20.12 1.78
N SER A 155 5.39 20.09 0.61
CA SER A 155 4.00 20.53 0.42
C SER A 155 3.18 19.36 -0.10
N ALA A 156 2.04 19.12 0.54
CA ALA A 156 1.12 18.07 0.17
C ALA A 156 -0.21 18.68 -0.29
N ARG A 157 -0.83 18.05 -1.28
CA ARG A 157 -2.22 18.33 -1.65
C ARG A 157 -2.90 17.02 -1.97
N LEU A 158 -3.94 16.69 -1.21
CA LEU A 158 -4.71 15.48 -1.46
C LEU A 158 -5.47 15.60 -2.79
N ASP A 159 -5.26 14.64 -3.68
CA ASP A 159 -6.11 14.39 -4.84
C ASP A 159 -7.21 13.39 -4.44
N PRO A 160 -8.48 13.83 -4.32
CA PRO A 160 -9.56 12.97 -3.87
C PRO A 160 -9.86 11.83 -4.85
N THR A 161 -9.37 11.88 -6.09
CA THR A 161 -9.54 10.79 -7.07
C THR A 161 -8.78 9.53 -6.69
N PHE A 162 -7.85 9.60 -5.73
CA PHE A 162 -7.13 8.45 -5.18
C PHE A 162 -7.94 7.64 -4.16
N ILE A 163 -9.09 8.16 -3.70
CA ILE A 163 -9.86 7.59 -2.60
C ILE A 163 -11.29 7.29 -3.05
N LYS A 164 -11.85 6.22 -2.49
CA LYS A 164 -13.29 6.00 -2.42
C LYS A 164 -13.75 5.99 -0.97
N THR A 165 -14.95 6.52 -0.75
CA THR A 165 -15.61 6.58 0.56
C THR A 165 -16.55 5.40 0.75
N TYR A 166 -17.01 5.16 1.98
CA TYR A 166 -18.08 4.22 2.26
C TYR A 166 -19.32 4.48 1.39
N GLU A 167 -19.72 5.75 1.25
CA GLU A 167 -20.86 6.18 0.45
C GLU A 167 -20.67 5.79 -1.03
N ASP A 168 -19.48 6.01 -1.60
CA ASP A 168 -19.18 5.58 -2.97
C ASP A 168 -19.36 4.07 -3.15
N ILE A 169 -18.86 3.26 -2.20
CA ILE A 169 -18.94 1.80 -2.28
C ILE A 169 -20.38 1.33 -2.12
N LYS A 170 -21.12 1.90 -1.17
CA LYS A 170 -22.54 1.60 -0.95
C LYS A 170 -23.37 1.89 -2.20
N ASP A 171 -23.20 3.07 -2.81
CA ASP A 171 -23.91 3.44 -4.04
C ASP A 171 -23.53 2.53 -5.24
N ASN A 172 -22.33 1.97 -5.23
CA ASN A 172 -21.86 1.05 -6.27
C ASN A 172 -22.49 -0.35 -6.18
N LEU A 173 -23.07 -0.72 -5.04
CA LEU A 173 -23.83 -1.97 -4.92
C LEU A 173 -25.02 -2.02 -5.88
N GLU A 174 -25.65 -0.86 -6.14
CA GLU A 174 -26.78 -0.76 -7.07
C GLU A 174 -26.34 -0.29 -8.46
N SER A 175 -25.39 0.65 -8.51
CA SER A 175 -25.05 1.32 -9.78
C SER A 175 -24.02 0.57 -10.62
N HIS A 176 -23.23 -0.33 -10.03
CA HIS A 176 -22.21 -1.15 -10.71
C HIS A 176 -21.28 -0.34 -11.64
N ARG A 177 -20.96 0.90 -11.27
CA ARG A 177 -20.14 1.82 -12.08
C ARG A 177 -18.65 1.45 -12.09
N PHE A 178 -18.19 0.76 -11.06
CA PHE A 178 -16.82 0.31 -10.94
C PHE A 178 -16.73 -1.11 -10.38
N GLN A 179 -15.66 -1.80 -10.76
CA GLN A 179 -15.27 -3.07 -10.18
C GLN A 179 -14.60 -2.82 -8.83
N VAL A 180 -14.75 -3.74 -7.88
CA VAL A 180 -14.08 -3.66 -6.58
C VAL A 180 -13.29 -4.94 -6.36
N VAL A 181 -11.99 -4.79 -6.11
CA VAL A 181 -11.08 -5.90 -5.84
C VAL A 181 -10.59 -5.83 -4.41
N ASP A 182 -10.82 -6.90 -3.66
CA ASP A 182 -10.37 -7.08 -2.28
C ASP A 182 -9.06 -7.88 -2.23
N ALA A 183 -8.05 -7.29 -1.60
CA ALA A 183 -6.69 -7.82 -1.51
C ALA A 183 -6.43 -8.72 -0.28
N ARG A 184 -7.44 -8.99 0.56
CA ARG A 184 -7.30 -9.89 1.71
C ARG A 184 -7.09 -11.34 1.28
N ALA A 185 -6.57 -12.14 2.21
CA ALA A 185 -6.49 -13.59 2.03
C ALA A 185 -7.87 -14.20 1.78
N ALA A 186 -7.92 -15.25 0.95
CA ALA A 186 -9.18 -15.84 0.49
C ALA A 186 -10.08 -16.33 1.62
N GLY A 187 -9.54 -16.87 2.71
CA GLY A 187 -10.36 -17.30 3.84
C GLY A 187 -11.03 -16.15 4.60
N ARG A 188 -10.34 -15.01 4.76
CA ARG A 188 -10.92 -13.78 5.33
C ARG A 188 -12.01 -13.20 4.43
N PHE A 189 -11.79 -13.19 3.13
CA PHE A 189 -12.78 -12.76 2.14
C PHE A 189 -14.04 -13.66 2.15
N ARG A 190 -13.84 -14.98 2.17
CA ARG A 190 -14.95 -15.95 2.19
C ARG A 190 -15.68 -16.00 3.52
N GLY A 191 -15.05 -15.59 4.62
CA GLY A 191 -15.67 -15.70 5.95
C GLY A 191 -15.26 -16.94 6.75
N THR A 192 -14.24 -17.68 6.32
CA THR A 192 -13.79 -18.92 6.97
C THR A 192 -12.65 -18.70 7.96
N ASP A 193 -11.88 -17.63 7.78
CA ASP A 193 -10.74 -17.28 8.64
C ASP A 193 -11.03 -15.97 9.37
N PRO A 194 -10.65 -15.82 10.65
CA PRO A 194 -10.98 -14.65 11.44
C PRO A 194 -10.26 -13.39 10.93
N GLU A 195 -10.90 -12.24 11.14
CA GLU A 195 -10.24 -10.95 11.00
C GLU A 195 -9.25 -10.70 12.16
N PRO A 196 -8.16 -9.94 11.93
CA PRO A 196 -7.16 -9.70 12.97
C PRO A 196 -7.63 -8.74 14.06
N ARG A 197 -8.57 -7.83 13.74
CA ARG A 197 -9.14 -6.84 14.67
C ARG A 197 -10.33 -7.44 15.41
N ASP A 198 -10.30 -7.35 16.74
CA ASP A 198 -11.39 -7.80 17.59
C ASP A 198 -12.68 -7.02 17.30
N GLY A 199 -13.82 -7.73 17.30
CA GLY A 199 -15.13 -7.14 17.03
C GLY A 199 -15.48 -7.00 15.54
N ILE A 200 -14.56 -7.34 14.64
CA ILE A 200 -14.81 -7.41 13.20
C ILE A 200 -14.88 -8.89 12.79
N GLU A 201 -15.94 -9.27 12.07
CA GLU A 201 -16.08 -10.63 11.53
C GLU A 201 -15.64 -10.69 10.07
N PRO A 202 -15.21 -11.85 9.57
CA PRO A 202 -14.80 -12.01 8.17
C PRO A 202 -16.00 -12.11 7.22
N GLY A 203 -15.70 -12.01 5.93
CA GLY A 203 -16.69 -11.88 4.85
C GLY A 203 -16.25 -10.83 3.84
N HIS A 204 -17.12 -10.49 2.90
CA HIS A 204 -16.83 -9.51 1.85
C HIS A 204 -18.05 -8.66 1.49
N ILE A 205 -17.74 -7.57 0.78
CA ILE A 205 -18.71 -6.63 0.21
C ILE A 205 -19.39 -7.32 -0.98
N PRO A 206 -20.73 -7.22 -1.15
CA PRO A 206 -21.42 -7.86 -2.27
C PRO A 206 -20.86 -7.43 -3.63
N GLY A 207 -20.72 -8.38 -4.56
CA GLY A 207 -20.26 -8.12 -5.93
C GLY A 207 -18.77 -7.85 -6.09
N THR A 208 -17.98 -7.99 -5.02
CA THR A 208 -16.52 -7.79 -5.08
C THR A 208 -15.77 -9.05 -5.52
N VAL A 209 -14.60 -8.85 -6.13
CA VAL A 209 -13.69 -9.92 -6.57
C VAL A 209 -12.52 -10.01 -5.60
N ASN A 210 -12.08 -11.22 -5.26
CA ASN A 210 -10.90 -11.41 -4.43
C ASN A 210 -9.66 -11.67 -5.29
N ILE A 211 -8.63 -10.85 -5.08
CA ILE A 211 -7.28 -11.09 -5.58
C ILE A 211 -6.32 -10.85 -4.39
N PRO A 212 -6.01 -11.88 -3.59
CA PRO A 212 -5.07 -11.76 -2.47
C PRO A 212 -3.78 -11.09 -2.91
N PHE A 213 -3.28 -10.13 -2.12
CA PHE A 213 -2.12 -9.32 -2.51
C PHE A 213 -0.86 -10.15 -2.87
N THR A 214 -0.72 -11.32 -2.25
CA THR A 214 0.38 -12.26 -2.53
C THR A 214 0.36 -12.80 -3.95
N GLU A 215 -0.79 -12.79 -4.64
CA GLU A 215 -0.87 -13.26 -6.03
C GLU A 215 -0.20 -12.30 -7.03
N PHE A 216 0.12 -11.06 -6.63
CA PHE A 216 0.91 -10.12 -7.43
C PHE A 216 2.42 -10.36 -7.32
N LEU A 217 2.86 -11.20 -6.38
CA LEU A 217 4.27 -11.44 -6.07
C LEU A 217 4.71 -12.84 -6.53
N THR A 218 5.99 -13.00 -6.83
CA THR A 218 6.64 -14.32 -7.03
C THR A 218 6.91 -14.98 -5.67
N GLU A 219 7.30 -16.25 -5.67
CA GLU A 219 7.66 -16.99 -4.44
C GLU A 219 8.86 -16.35 -3.71
N GLU A 220 9.75 -15.71 -4.46
CA GLU A 220 10.91 -14.96 -3.96
C GLU A 220 10.54 -13.58 -3.41
N GLY A 221 9.29 -13.15 -3.58
CA GLY A 221 8.79 -11.86 -3.11
C GLY A 221 9.08 -10.68 -4.03
N LEU A 222 9.42 -10.93 -5.29
CA LEU A 222 9.51 -9.91 -6.34
C LEU A 222 8.14 -9.65 -6.94
N GLU A 223 7.92 -8.47 -7.51
CA GLU A 223 6.70 -8.20 -8.28
C GLU A 223 6.67 -9.06 -9.56
N LYS A 224 5.51 -9.64 -9.87
CA LYS A 224 5.30 -10.32 -11.15
C LYS A 224 5.45 -9.37 -12.33
N SER A 225 5.71 -9.93 -13.51
CA SER A 225 5.78 -9.13 -14.73
C SER A 225 4.42 -8.49 -15.07
N PRO A 226 4.40 -7.35 -15.79
CA PRO A 226 3.14 -6.76 -16.26
C PRO A 226 2.29 -7.68 -17.16
N GLU A 227 2.87 -8.71 -17.76
CA GLU A 227 2.15 -9.75 -18.50
C GLU A 227 1.42 -10.69 -17.56
N GLU A 228 2.10 -11.25 -16.57
CA GLU A 228 1.50 -12.11 -15.55
C GLU A 228 0.43 -11.38 -14.73
N ILE A 229 0.63 -10.10 -14.39
CA ILE A 229 -0.37 -9.31 -13.67
C ILE A 229 -1.61 -9.06 -14.54
N ARG A 230 -1.44 -8.79 -15.85
CA ARG A 230 -2.58 -8.67 -16.78
C ARG A 230 -3.36 -9.98 -16.85
N HIS A 231 -2.66 -11.11 -16.93
CA HIS A 231 -3.28 -12.44 -16.91
C HIS A 231 -4.05 -12.67 -15.61
N LEU A 232 -3.46 -12.35 -14.46
CA LEU A 232 -4.11 -12.46 -13.16
C LEU A 232 -5.43 -11.69 -13.09
N PHE A 233 -5.45 -10.43 -13.53
CA PHE A 233 -6.70 -9.66 -13.59
C PHE A 233 -7.74 -10.31 -14.54
N GLN A 234 -7.32 -10.78 -15.71
CA GLN A 234 -8.20 -11.45 -16.67
C GLN A 234 -8.81 -12.75 -16.13
N GLU A 235 -8.01 -13.61 -15.50
CA GLU A 235 -8.46 -14.85 -14.86
C GLU A 235 -9.51 -14.59 -13.78
N ARG A 236 -9.34 -13.48 -13.06
CA ARG A 236 -10.25 -13.01 -12.01
C ARG A 236 -11.43 -12.22 -12.54
N LYS A 237 -11.57 -12.11 -13.87
CA LYS A 237 -12.62 -11.37 -14.58
C LYS A 237 -12.67 -9.89 -14.25
N VAL A 238 -11.50 -9.29 -13.99
CA VAL A 238 -11.33 -7.86 -13.79
C VAL A 238 -10.84 -7.23 -15.10
N ASP A 239 -11.66 -6.34 -15.67
CA ASP A 239 -11.33 -5.60 -16.89
C ASP A 239 -10.62 -4.29 -16.54
N LEU A 240 -9.32 -4.22 -16.80
CA LEU A 240 -8.51 -3.00 -16.55
C LEU A 240 -8.90 -1.82 -17.47
N SER A 241 -9.68 -2.03 -18.52
CA SER A 241 -10.23 -0.93 -19.33
C SER A 241 -11.41 -0.23 -18.65
N GLN A 242 -12.01 -0.86 -17.63
CA GLN A 242 -13.13 -0.31 -16.87
C GLN A 242 -12.66 0.34 -15.55
N PRO A 243 -13.53 1.15 -14.90
CA PRO A 243 -13.24 1.66 -13.56
C PRO A 243 -13.02 0.53 -12.55
N LEU A 244 -12.02 0.71 -11.69
CA LEU A 244 -11.58 -0.28 -10.70
C LEU A 244 -11.28 0.44 -9.39
N VAL A 245 -11.70 -0.15 -8.27
CA VAL A 245 -11.40 0.30 -6.91
C VAL A 245 -10.74 -0.85 -6.15
N ALA A 246 -9.69 -0.55 -5.40
CA ALA A 246 -9.04 -1.50 -4.52
C ALA A 246 -9.55 -1.37 -3.08
N THR A 247 -9.73 -2.48 -2.38
CA THR A 247 -10.05 -2.54 -0.95
C THR A 247 -9.28 -3.67 -0.26
N CYS A 248 -9.20 -3.67 1.06
CA CYS A 248 -8.71 -4.82 1.83
C CYS A 248 -9.28 -4.80 3.26
N GLY A 249 -8.45 -5.05 4.28
CA GLY A 249 -8.83 -4.87 5.69
C GLY A 249 -8.96 -3.39 6.08
N SER A 250 -7.94 -2.60 5.76
CA SER A 250 -7.73 -1.23 6.29
C SER A 250 -6.97 -0.32 5.29
N GLY A 251 -7.16 -0.53 3.99
CA GLY A 251 -6.55 0.30 2.94
C GLY A 251 -5.04 0.08 2.69
N VAL A 252 -4.37 -0.80 3.45
CA VAL A 252 -2.93 -1.07 3.31
C VAL A 252 -2.64 -1.97 2.11
N THR A 253 -2.94 -3.28 2.20
CA THR A 253 -2.63 -4.24 1.12
C THR A 253 -3.43 -4.03 -0.16
N ALA A 254 -4.52 -3.24 -0.12
CA ALA A 254 -5.23 -2.76 -1.31
C ALA A 254 -4.27 -2.07 -2.31
N CYS A 255 -3.22 -1.44 -1.79
CA CYS A 255 -2.23 -0.74 -2.61
C CYS A 255 -1.39 -1.67 -3.50
N HIS A 256 -1.36 -2.99 -3.27
CA HIS A 256 -0.80 -3.95 -4.24
C HIS A 256 -1.66 -4.09 -5.49
N VAL A 257 -3.00 -4.03 -5.36
CA VAL A 257 -3.89 -4.02 -6.53
C VAL A 257 -3.67 -2.74 -7.34
N VAL A 258 -3.51 -1.60 -6.66
CA VAL A 258 -3.17 -0.32 -7.29
C VAL A 258 -1.82 -0.40 -8.00
N LEU A 259 -0.80 -0.97 -7.36
CA LEU A 259 0.53 -1.16 -7.95
C LEU A 259 0.47 -2.05 -9.20
N GLY A 260 -0.17 -3.22 -9.09
CA GLY A 260 -0.32 -4.14 -10.22
C GLY A 260 -1.02 -3.48 -11.40
N ALA A 261 -2.12 -2.77 -11.15
CA ALA A 261 -2.82 -2.01 -12.19
C ALA A 261 -1.94 -0.89 -12.79
N TYR A 262 -1.19 -0.16 -11.96
CA TYR A 262 -0.27 0.89 -12.39
C TYR A 262 0.80 0.35 -13.33
N LEU A 263 1.40 -0.81 -13.00
CA LEU A 263 2.39 -1.50 -13.83
C LEU A 263 1.81 -2.00 -15.17
N CYS A 264 0.50 -2.28 -15.20
CA CYS A 264 -0.24 -2.59 -16.42
C CYS A 264 -0.71 -1.35 -17.20
N GLY A 265 -0.34 -0.14 -16.76
CA GLY A 265 -0.68 1.12 -17.44
C GLY A 265 -2.01 1.75 -17.00
N LYS A 266 -2.60 1.30 -15.89
CA LYS A 266 -3.83 1.84 -15.30
C LYS A 266 -3.52 2.61 -13.99
N PRO A 267 -3.21 3.91 -14.06
CA PRO A 267 -2.77 4.68 -12.89
C PRO A 267 -3.91 5.18 -11.98
N ASP A 268 -5.15 5.05 -12.43
CA ASP A 268 -6.39 5.64 -11.91
C ASP A 268 -7.21 4.66 -11.05
N VAL A 269 -6.55 3.84 -10.24
CA VAL A 269 -7.20 2.92 -9.30
C VAL A 269 -7.23 3.55 -7.91
N PRO A 270 -8.37 4.09 -7.44
CA PRO A 270 -8.51 4.55 -6.06
C PRO A 270 -8.53 3.40 -5.06
N VAL A 271 -8.24 3.74 -3.81
CA VAL A 271 -8.39 2.86 -2.64
C VAL A 271 -9.65 3.25 -1.87
N TYR A 272 -10.49 2.28 -1.53
CA TYR A 272 -11.48 2.46 -0.47
C TYR A 272 -10.76 2.45 0.88
N ASP A 273 -10.49 3.64 1.42
CA ASP A 273 -9.52 3.80 2.51
C ASP A 273 -9.99 3.12 3.81
N GLY A 274 -11.25 3.32 4.20
CA GLY A 274 -11.82 2.66 5.38
C GLY A 274 -11.97 1.15 5.23
N SER A 275 -12.03 0.63 4.00
CA SER A 275 -11.92 -0.80 3.69
C SER A 275 -12.91 -1.68 4.49
N TRP A 276 -12.58 -2.95 4.72
CA TRP A 276 -13.45 -3.90 5.41
C TRP A 276 -13.79 -3.49 6.84
N VAL A 277 -12.86 -2.88 7.58
CA VAL A 277 -13.10 -2.44 8.96
C VAL A 277 -14.22 -1.38 9.00
N GLU A 278 -14.13 -0.34 8.18
CA GLU A 278 -15.21 0.66 8.07
C GLU A 278 -16.50 0.01 7.55
N TRP A 279 -16.40 -0.81 6.51
CA TRP A 279 -17.57 -1.46 5.91
C TRP A 279 -18.34 -2.28 6.93
N TYR A 280 -17.66 -3.18 7.64
CA TYR A 280 -18.28 -4.05 8.63
C TYR A 280 -18.95 -3.25 9.76
N MET A 281 -18.34 -2.15 10.19
CA MET A 281 -18.88 -1.32 11.26
C MET A 281 -20.11 -0.51 10.84
N ARG A 282 -20.27 -0.19 9.54
CA ARG A 282 -21.32 0.72 9.04
C ARG A 282 -22.41 0.02 8.21
N ALA A 283 -22.08 -1.10 7.56
CA ALA A 283 -22.98 -1.79 6.64
C ALA A 283 -24.10 -2.52 7.38
N GLN A 284 -25.25 -2.60 6.73
CA GLN A 284 -26.35 -3.44 7.20
C GLN A 284 -26.00 -4.93 7.01
N PRO A 285 -26.56 -5.85 7.80
CA PRO A 285 -26.21 -7.27 7.75
C PRO A 285 -26.34 -7.92 6.37
N GLU A 286 -27.32 -7.51 5.56
CA GLU A 286 -27.52 -7.99 4.18
C GLU A 286 -26.35 -7.66 3.24
N ASN A 287 -25.54 -6.68 3.60
CA ASN A 287 -24.37 -6.23 2.86
C ASN A 287 -23.06 -6.86 3.36
N ILE A 288 -23.16 -7.94 4.15
CA ILE A 288 -22.03 -8.75 4.64
C ILE A 288 -22.20 -10.17 4.11
N ILE A 289 -21.43 -10.53 3.08
CA ILE A 289 -21.46 -11.88 2.51
C ILE A 289 -20.38 -12.73 3.18
N SER A 290 -20.77 -13.83 3.80
CA SER A 290 -19.85 -14.71 4.55
C SER A 290 -20.35 -16.16 4.52
N GLU A 291 -19.43 -17.11 4.32
CA GLU A 291 -19.66 -18.55 4.47
C GLU A 291 -19.78 -18.94 5.96
N GLY A 292 -19.17 -18.16 6.85
CA GLY A 292 -19.36 -18.30 8.28
C GLY A 292 -20.81 -17.99 8.67
N ARG A 293 -21.34 -18.68 9.70
CA ARG A 293 -22.65 -18.32 10.25
C ARG A 293 -22.58 -16.90 10.79
N GLY A 294 -23.11 -15.93 10.03
CA GLY A 294 -23.26 -14.55 10.48
C GLY A 294 -24.04 -14.52 11.79
N LYS A 295 -23.85 -13.46 12.58
CA LYS A 295 -24.67 -13.21 13.77
C LYS A 295 -26.14 -13.19 13.33
N THR A 296 -26.87 -14.26 13.60
CA THR A 296 -28.32 -14.21 13.69
C THR A 296 -28.61 -13.24 14.83
N HIS A 297 -28.95 -12.00 14.48
CA HIS A 297 -29.53 -11.04 15.41
C HIS A 297 -30.91 -11.53 15.85
#